data_AF-A0ABC8RA79-F1
#
_entry.id   AF-A0ABC8RA79-F1
#
_cell.length_a   1.000
_cell.length_b   1.000
_cell.length_c   1.000
_cell.angle_alpha   90.00
_cell.angle_beta   90.00
_cell.angle_gamma   90.00
#
_symmetry.space_group_name_H-M   'P 1'
#
loop_
_entity.id
_entity.type
_entity.pdbx_description
1 polymer ?
#
loop_
_entity_poly.entity_id
_entity_poly.type
_entity_poly.pdbx_seq_one_letter_code
_entity_poly.pdbx_strand_id
1 'polypeptide(L)'
;MNHTTESFYLTASQLKRKSKKRLGSNMRAECLAFLDSLKLIMQYGLGNSQFLFESDSHVLVHMVTGKTEVPWRLQRILEETWSLLKGRQYQMSHCIQGS
;
A
#
# COMPACT_ATOMS: atom_id res chain seq x y z
N MET A 1 16.71 22.54 -14.20
CA MET A 1 16.58 21.07 -14.06
C MET A 1 15.16 20.81 -13.58
N ASN A 2 14.30 20.35 -14.48
CA ASN A 2 12.89 20.12 -14.18
C ASN A 2 12.77 18.78 -13.45
N HIS A 3 12.55 18.81 -12.14
CA HIS A 3 12.10 17.64 -11.39
C HIS A 3 10.65 17.37 -11.79
N THR A 4 10.45 16.54 -12.80
CA THR A 4 9.13 16.01 -13.13
C THR A 4 8.78 15.00 -12.03
N THR A 5 8.05 15.45 -11.01
CA THR A 5 7.49 14.55 -10.00
C THR A 5 6.36 13.76 -10.68
N GLU A 6 6.70 12.61 -11.28
CA GLU A 6 5.70 11.68 -11.78
C GLU A 6 4.96 11.08 -10.58
N SER A 7 3.73 11.54 -10.36
CA SER A 7 2.84 10.97 -9.35
C SER A 7 2.18 9.72 -9.91
N PHE A 8 2.57 8.56 -9.39
CA PHE A 8 1.96 7.28 -9.75
C PHE A 8 0.74 7.02 -8.85
N TYR A 9 -0.45 7.06 -9.44
CA TYR A 9 -1.71 6.75 -8.77
C TYR A 9 -2.02 5.25 -8.93
N LEU A 10 -1.70 4.45 -7.92
CA LEU A 10 -2.18 3.08 -7.81
C LEU A 10 -3.41 3.06 -6.91
N THR A 11 -4.59 2.96 -7.53
CA THR A 11 -5.86 2.83 -6.80
C THR A 11 -6.05 1.38 -6.34
N ALA A 12 -6.51 1.18 -5.10
CA ALA A 12 -6.84 -0.16 -4.58
C ALA A 12 -7.78 -0.97 -5.50
N SER A 13 -8.61 -0.28 -6.30
CA SER A 13 -9.51 -0.86 -7.30
C SER A 13 -8.76 -1.59 -8.43
N GLN A 14 -7.56 -1.13 -8.81
CA GLN A 14 -6.71 -1.81 -9.81
C GLN A 14 -6.05 -3.08 -9.24
N LEU A 15 -5.77 -3.09 -7.94
CA LEU A 15 -5.20 -4.25 -7.24
C LEU A 15 -6.23 -5.38 -7.05
N LYS A 16 -7.50 -5.02 -6.86
CA LYS A 16 -8.63 -5.96 -6.67
C LYS A 16 -8.87 -6.90 -7.86
N ARG A 17 -8.47 -6.54 -9.09
CA ARG A 17 -8.78 -7.35 -10.29
C ARG A 17 -7.95 -8.62 -10.44
N LYS A 18 -6.83 -8.80 -9.72
CA LYS A 18 -6.01 -10.02 -9.80
C LYS A 18 -6.22 -11.03 -8.66
N SER A 19 -6.93 -10.66 -7.60
CA SER A 19 -7.11 -11.53 -6.42
C SER A 19 -8.57 -11.95 -6.21
N LYS A 20 -9.17 -12.63 -7.20
CA LYS A 20 -10.40 -13.41 -6.98
C LYS A 20 -10.02 -14.79 -6.44
N LYS A 21 -9.69 -14.93 -5.15
CA LYS A 21 -9.75 -16.22 -4.44
C LYS A 21 -9.70 -16.06 -2.92
N ARG A 22 -10.87 -16.37 -2.32
CA ARG A 22 -11.16 -16.82 -0.95
C ARG A 22 -10.88 -15.88 0.24
N LEU A 23 -12.01 -15.41 0.77
CA LEU A 23 -12.24 -14.90 2.12
C LEU A 23 -11.57 -15.78 3.19
N GLY A 24 -10.52 -15.23 3.80
CA GLY A 24 -9.76 -15.81 4.90
C GLY A 24 -8.91 -14.72 5.55
N SER A 25 -9.60 -13.78 6.21
CA SER A 25 -9.14 -12.48 6.71
C SER A 25 -8.91 -11.44 5.60
N ASN A 26 -9.94 -10.63 5.34
CA ASN A 26 -9.91 -9.49 4.40
C ASN A 26 -8.64 -8.64 4.57
N MET A 27 -8.22 -8.42 5.82
CA MET A 27 -7.04 -7.63 6.16
C MET A 27 -5.72 -8.23 5.67
N ARG A 28 -5.54 -9.55 5.77
CA ARG A 28 -4.28 -10.19 5.32
C ARG A 28 -4.15 -10.09 3.80
N ALA A 29 -5.26 -10.29 3.08
CA ALA A 29 -5.29 -10.17 1.63
C ALA A 29 -5.00 -8.73 1.19
N GLU A 30 -5.57 -7.73 1.89
CA GLU A 30 -5.29 -6.31 1.66
C GLU A 30 -3.82 -5.95 1.92
N CYS A 31 -3.22 -6.39 3.03
CA CYS A 31 -1.80 -6.16 3.32
C CYS A 31 -0.89 -6.81 2.27
N LEU A 32 -1.20 -8.04 1.84
CA LEU A 32 -0.43 -8.72 0.78
C LEU A 32 -0.55 -8.00 -0.55
N ALA A 33 -1.75 -7.59 -0.95
CA ALA A 33 -1.97 -6.83 -2.17
C ALA A 33 -1.19 -5.51 -2.17
N PHE A 34 -1.17 -4.81 -1.03
CA PHE A 34 -0.38 -3.59 -0.87
C PHE A 34 1.13 -3.86 -1.00
N LEU A 35 1.64 -4.88 -0.31
CA LEU A 35 3.06 -5.28 -0.39
C LEU A 35 3.47 -5.65 -1.82
N ASP A 36 2.66 -6.44 -2.52
CA ASP A 36 2.94 -6.84 -3.90
C ASP A 36 2.96 -5.63 -4.84
N SER A 37 2.11 -4.63 -4.60
CA SER A 37 2.11 -3.37 -5.34
C SER A 37 3.39 -2.59 -5.12
N LEU A 38 3.85 -2.48 -3.87
CA LEU A 38 5.13 -1.83 -3.56
C LEU A 38 6.29 -2.54 -4.25
N LYS A 39 6.35 -3.88 -4.19
CA LYS A 39 7.38 -4.66 -4.88
C LYS A 39 7.39 -4.39 -6.38
N LEU A 40 6.21 -4.32 -6.98
CA LEU A 40 6.06 -4.03 -8.40
C LEU A 40 6.57 -2.62 -8.74
N ILE A 41 6.17 -1.60 -7.98
CA ILE A 41 6.69 -0.23 -8.12
C ILE A 41 8.23 -0.20 -8.01
N MET A 42 8.80 -0.94 -7.06
CA MET A 42 10.25 -1.03 -6.88
C MET A 42 10.94 -1.66 -8.08
N GLN A 43 10.36 -2.72 -8.63
CA GLN A 43 10.87 -3.39 -9.82
C GLN A 43 10.89 -2.46 -11.04
N TYR A 44 9.90 -1.57 -11.17
CA TYR A 44 9.83 -0.60 -12.26
C TYR A 44 10.73 0.63 -12.07
N GLY A 45 11.56 0.66 -11.03
CA GLY A 45 12.59 1.70 -10.89
C GLY A 45 12.06 3.07 -10.50
N LEU A 46 10.86 3.15 -9.92
CA LEU A 46 10.22 4.41 -9.51
C LEU A 46 10.85 5.02 -8.22
N GLY A 47 12.13 4.76 -7.98
CA GLY A 47 12.85 4.95 -6.72
C GLY A 47 12.71 6.32 -6.06
N ASN A 48 12.71 7.37 -6.88
CA ASN A 48 12.70 8.77 -6.46
C ASN A 48 11.31 9.44 -6.57
N SER A 49 10.26 8.67 -6.87
CA SER A 49 8.92 9.22 -7.04
C SER A 49 8.22 9.40 -5.69
N GLN A 50 7.39 10.44 -5.59
CA GLN A 50 6.43 10.55 -4.49
C GLN A 50 5.27 9.59 -4.77
N PHE A 51 4.99 8.71 -3.82
CA PHE A 51 3.89 7.75 -3.95
C PHE A 51 2.65 8.23 -3.22
N LEU A 52 1.49 8.14 -3.89
CA LEU A 52 0.20 8.31 -3.25
C LEU A 52 -0.54 6.97 -3.28
N PHE A 53 -0.88 6.48 -2.10
CA PHE A 53 -1.64 5.25 -1.92
C PHE A 53 -3.03 5.55 -1.37
N GLU A 54 -4.03 4.96 -2.00
CA GLU A 54 -5.42 5.06 -1.59
C GLU A 54 -5.97 3.68 -1.27
N SER A 55 -6.63 3.54 -0.13
CA SER A 55 -7.25 2.30 0.32
C SER A 55 -8.64 2.56 0.89
N ASP A 56 -9.59 1.67 0.61
CA ASP A 56 -10.92 1.62 1.24
C ASP A 56 -10.87 1.03 2.67
N SER A 57 -9.70 0.57 3.11
CA SER A 57 -9.48 -0.05 4.42
C SER A 57 -8.82 0.91 5.39
N HIS A 58 -9.62 1.49 6.29
CA HIS A 58 -9.13 2.36 7.37
C HIS A 58 -8.05 1.68 8.23
N VAL A 59 -8.24 0.39 8.52
CA VAL A 59 -7.31 -0.37 9.36
C VAL A 59 -5.97 -0.54 8.66
N LEU A 60 -5.95 -0.84 7.34
CA LEU A 60 -4.71 -0.90 6.57
C LEU A 60 -3.98 0.45 6.59
N VAL A 61 -4.69 1.55 6.35
CA VAL A 61 -4.12 2.91 6.37
C VAL A 61 -3.49 3.19 7.74
N HIS A 62 -4.19 2.89 8.83
CA HIS A 62 -3.67 3.12 10.18
C HIS A 62 -2.49 2.22 10.51
N MET A 63 -2.49 0.95 10.09
CA MET A 63 -1.37 0.05 10.31
C MET A 63 -0.12 0.51 9.57
N VAL A 64 -0.22 0.80 8.28
CA VAL A 64 0.94 1.22 7.47
C VAL A 64 1.50 2.56 7.96
N THR A 65 0.64 3.49 8.40
CA THR A 65 1.06 4.79 8.95
C THR A 65 1.47 4.74 10.42
N GLY A 66 1.46 3.56 11.06
CA GLY A 66 1.88 3.40 12.45
C GLY A 66 0.93 4.01 13.49
N LYS A 67 -0.33 4.27 13.12
CA LYS A 67 -1.36 4.86 14.00
C LYS A 67 -2.11 3.83 14.85
N THR A 68 -1.90 2.54 14.59
CA THR A 68 -2.55 1.44 15.34
C THR A 68 -1.56 0.30 15.54
N GLU A 69 -1.82 -0.53 16.54
CA GLU A 69 -1.07 -1.76 16.75
C GLU A 69 -1.25 -2.74 15.59
N VAL A 70 -0.17 -3.46 15.29
CA VAL A 70 -0.15 -4.48 14.26
C VAL A 70 -0.41 -5.85 14.89
N PRO A 71 -1.43 -6.59 14.43
CA PRO A 71 -1.61 -7.97 14.86
C PRO A 71 -0.38 -8.81 14.53
N TRP A 72 0.10 -9.64 15.47
CA TRP A 72 1.29 -10.49 15.29
C TRP A 72 1.27 -11.33 14.00
N ARG A 73 0.08 -11.75 13.55
CA ARG A 73 -0.12 -12.53 12.30
C ARG A 73 0.20 -11.74 11.03
N LEU A 74 0.22 -10.41 11.10
CA LEU A 74 0.50 -9.49 9.99
C LEU A 74 1.86 -8.79 10.13
N GLN A 75 2.51 -8.93 11.28
CA GLN A 75 3.75 -8.23 11.61
C GLN A 75 4.82 -8.36 10.53
N ARG A 76 5.14 -9.59 10.10
CA ARG A 76 6.15 -9.83 9.05
C ARG A 76 5.81 -9.14 7.73
N ILE A 77 4.53 -9.09 7.34
CA ILE A 77 4.08 -8.45 6.09
C ILE A 77 4.29 -6.93 6.19
N LEU A 78 3.98 -6.33 7.34
CA LEU A 78 4.15 -4.90 7.54
C LEU A 78 5.60 -4.48 7.76
N GLU A 79 6.42 -5.30 8.41
CA GLU A 79 7.87 -5.07 8.50
C GLU A 79 8.52 -5.00 7.11
N GLU A 80 8.15 -5.91 6.20
CA GLU A 80 8.62 -5.88 4.83
C GLU A 80 8.09 -4.64 4.08
N THR A 81 6.82 -4.31 4.27
CA THR A 81 6.17 -3.11 3.72
C THR A 81 6.93 -1.84 4.15
N TRP A 82 7.20 -1.67 5.44
CA TRP A 82 7.93 -0.52 5.96
C TRP A 82 9.38 -0.49 5.51
N SER A 83 10.04 -1.64 5.39
CA SER A 83 11.39 -1.73 4.83
C SER A 83 11.43 -1.18 3.40
N LEU A 84 10.44 -1.51 2.57
CA LEU A 84 10.33 -0.99 1.21
C LEU A 84 10.02 0.51 1.19
N LEU A 85 9.23 1.02 2.14
CA LEU A 85 8.89 2.44 2.25
C LEU A 85 9.99 3.29 2.91
N LYS A 86 10.95 2.67 3.61
CA LYS A 86 11.98 3.38 4.37
C LYS A 86 12.81 4.27 3.46
N GLY A 87 12.91 5.56 3.84
CA GLY A 87 13.65 6.57 3.07
C GLY A 87 12.94 7.08 1.82
N ARG A 88 11.67 6.74 1.62
CA ARG A 88 10.86 7.20 0.47
C ARG A 88 9.82 8.23 0.90
N GLN A 89 9.51 9.14 -0.01
CA GLN A 89 8.37 10.04 0.15
C GLN A 89 7.08 9.32 -0.26
N TYR A 90 6.18 9.08 0.69
CA TYR A 90 4.87 8.50 0.41
C TYR A 90 3.79 9.17 1.25
N GLN A 91 2.56 9.13 0.72
CA GLN A 91 1.34 9.47 1.43
C GLN A 91 0.36 8.31 1.29
N MET A 92 -0.38 8.05 2.35
CA MET A 92 -1.43 7.03 2.35
C MET A 92 -2.70 7.64 2.93
N SER A 93 -3.81 7.49 2.21
CA SER A 93 -5.10 8.04 2.61
C SER A 93 -6.21 6.99 2.50
N HIS A 94 -7.25 7.19 3.31
CA HIS A 94 -8.45 6.40 3.21
C HIS A 94 -9.36 7.01 2.13
N CYS A 95 -9.72 6.22 1.12
CA CYS A 95 -10.66 6.64 0.09
C CYS A 95 -12.07 6.25 0.54
N ILE A 96 -12.92 7.25 0.81
CA ILE A 96 -14.35 7.02 0.98
C ILE A 96 -14.92 6.88 -0.43
N GLN A 97 -15.22 5.65 -0.85
CA GLN A 97 -16.07 5.48 -2.04
C GLN A 97 -17.43 6.10 -1.69
N GLY A 98 -17.76 7.20 -2.38
CA GLY A 98 -19.04 7.88 -2.23
C GLY A 98 -20.21 6.91 -2.37
N SER A 99 -21.21 7.17 -1.54
CA SER A 99 -22.54 6.56 -1.39
C SER A 99 -23.16 5.92 -2.64
#